data_AF-A0A7L2YJI6-F1
#
_entry.id   AF-A0A7L2YJI6-F1
#
_cell.length_a   1.000
_cell.length_b   1.000
_cell.length_c   1.000
_cell.angle_alpha   90.00
_cell.angle_beta   90.00
_cell.angle_gamma   90.00
#
_symmetry.space_group_name_H-M   'P 1'
#
loop_
_entity.id
_entity.type
_entity.pdbx_description
1 polymer ?
#
loop_
_entity_poly.entity_id
_entity_poly.type
_entity_poly.pdbx_seq_one_letter_code
_entity_poly.pdbx_strand_id
1 'polypeptide(L)'
;VLATDMSKHMNLLADLKTMVETKKVTSSGVLLLDNYSDRIQVLQNMVHCADLSNPTKPLHLYRQWTDRIMEEFFRQGDRERERGMEISPMCDKHNASVEKSQVGFIDYIVHPLWETWADLVHPDAQDILDTLEDNREWYQSTIPQSP
;
A
#
# COMPACT_ATOMS: atom_id res chain seq x y z
N VAL A 1 0.11 2.19 -16.01
CA VAL A 1 0.81 3.44 -15.68
C VAL A 1 -0.15 4.47 -15.09
N LEU A 2 -1.16 5.00 -15.80
CA LEU A 2 -2.07 6.00 -15.20
C LEU A 2 -2.78 5.53 -13.90
N ALA A 3 -3.00 4.21 -13.75
CA ALA A 3 -3.58 3.63 -12.55
C ALA A 3 -2.64 3.64 -11.32
N THR A 4 -1.35 3.97 -11.46
CA THR A 4 -0.43 4.09 -10.30
C THR A 4 -0.50 5.46 -9.63
N ASP A 5 -1.31 6.38 -10.18
CA ASP A 5 -1.59 7.67 -9.54
C ASP A 5 -2.38 7.44 -8.23
N MET A 6 -1.77 7.78 -7.08
CA MET A 6 -2.37 7.62 -5.76
C MET A 6 -3.69 8.38 -5.57
N SER A 7 -3.97 9.42 -6.37
CA SER A 7 -5.27 10.09 -6.36
C SER A 7 -6.42 9.19 -6.85
N LYS A 8 -6.09 8.08 -7.54
CA LYS A 8 -7.04 7.09 -8.06
C LYS A 8 -7.21 5.89 -7.14
N HIS A 9 -6.38 5.75 -6.09
CA HIS A 9 -6.35 4.58 -5.22
C HIS A 9 -7.74 4.18 -4.71
N MET A 10 -8.52 5.12 -4.19
CA MET A 10 -9.84 4.80 -3.62
C MET A 10 -10.85 4.31 -4.67
N ASN A 11 -10.78 4.82 -5.89
CA ASN A 11 -11.63 4.35 -6.98
C ASN A 11 -11.23 2.94 -7.42
N LEU A 12 -9.92 2.69 -7.59
CA LEU A 12 -9.41 1.36 -7.94
C LEU A 12 -9.79 0.32 -6.88
N LEU A 13 -9.68 0.67 -5.60
CA LEU A 13 -10.06 -0.18 -4.49
C LEU A 13 -11.57 -0.46 -4.46
N ALA A 14 -12.41 0.56 -4.68
CA ALA A 14 -13.85 0.39 -4.74
C ALA A 14 -14.26 -0.56 -5.89
N ASP A 15 -13.70 -0.36 -7.08
CA ASP A 15 -13.95 -1.21 -8.23
C ASP A 15 -13.49 -2.66 -7.95
N LEU A 16 -12.32 -2.84 -7.32
CA LEU A 16 -11.81 -4.15 -6.91
C LEU A 16 -12.74 -4.86 -5.92
N LYS A 17 -13.27 -4.15 -4.92
CA LYS A 17 -14.26 -4.69 -3.96
C LYS A 17 -15.52 -5.18 -4.68
N THR A 18 -16.07 -4.39 -5.60
CA THR A 18 -17.23 -4.80 -6.41
C THR A 18 -16.92 -6.03 -7.28
N MET A 19 -15.69 -6.15 -7.79
CA MET A 19 -15.26 -7.34 -8.52
C MET A 19 -15.20 -8.58 -7.62
N VAL A 20 -14.68 -8.46 -6.39
CA VAL A 20 -14.67 -9.56 -5.42
C VAL A 20 -16.09 -10.04 -5.12
N GLU A 21 -17.04 -9.14 -4.92
CA GLU A 21 -18.46 -9.46 -4.66
C GLU A 21 -19.14 -10.19 -5.82
N THR A 22 -18.72 -9.91 -7.06
CA THR A 22 -19.32 -10.45 -8.29
C THR A 22 -18.47 -11.53 -8.96
N LYS A 23 -17.38 -11.95 -8.32
CA LYS A 23 -16.40 -12.86 -8.93
C LYS A 23 -17.05 -14.19 -9.33
N LYS A 24 -16.72 -14.66 -10.53
CA LYS A 24 -17.06 -15.99 -11.00
C LYS A 24 -15.79 -16.81 -11.09
N VAL A 25 -15.81 -17.99 -10.49
CA VAL A 25 -14.68 -18.92 -10.51
C VAL A 25 -15.08 -20.17 -11.28
N THR A 26 -14.14 -20.74 -12.04
CA THR A 26 -14.31 -22.05 -12.65
C THR A 26 -14.34 -23.14 -11.56
N SER A 27 -14.69 -24.36 -11.95
CA SER A 27 -14.58 -25.53 -11.07
C SER A 27 -13.14 -25.82 -10.60
N SER A 28 -12.14 -25.30 -11.32
CA SER A 28 -10.72 -25.40 -10.94
C SER A 28 -10.24 -24.22 -10.10
N GLY A 29 -11.13 -23.33 -9.64
CA GLY A 29 -10.77 -22.17 -8.82
C GLY A 29 -10.17 -20.99 -9.58
N VAL A 30 -10.20 -21.00 -10.93
CA VAL A 30 -9.63 -19.93 -11.75
C VAL A 30 -10.67 -18.82 -11.96
N LEU A 31 -10.25 -17.56 -11.78
CA LEU A 31 -11.10 -16.40 -11.99
C LEU A 31 -11.51 -16.27 -13.46
N LEU A 32 -12.81 -16.11 -13.71
CA LEU A 32 -13.38 -15.87 -15.04
C LEU A 32 -13.44 -14.36 -15.32
N LEU A 33 -12.68 -13.92 -16.33
CA LEU A 33 -12.59 -12.52 -16.77
C LEU A 33 -12.95 -12.45 -18.26
N ASP A 34 -14.25 -12.49 -18.54
CA ASP A 34 -14.79 -12.70 -19.89
C ASP A 34 -14.53 -11.50 -20.80
N ASN A 35 -14.67 -10.29 -20.26
CA ASN A 35 -14.59 -9.06 -21.03
C ASN A 35 -13.26 -8.31 -20.79
N TYR A 36 -12.95 -7.37 -21.69
CA TYR A 36 -11.74 -6.56 -21.60
C TYR A 36 -11.71 -5.69 -20.33
N SER A 37 -12.86 -5.16 -19.90
CA SER A 37 -12.99 -4.29 -18.73
C SER A 37 -12.54 -5.00 -17.45
N ASP A 38 -12.99 -6.23 -17.25
CA ASP A 38 -12.62 -7.02 -16.07
C ASP A 38 -11.12 -7.31 -16.08
N ARG A 39 -10.58 -7.74 -17.24
CA ARG A 39 -9.15 -8.02 -17.39
C ARG A 39 -8.27 -6.80 -17.13
N ILE A 40 -8.63 -5.64 -17.69
CA ILE A 40 -7.82 -4.43 -17.52
C ILE A 40 -7.90 -3.92 -16.08
N GLN A 41 -9.06 -4.03 -15.42
CA GLN A 41 -9.23 -3.64 -14.03
C GLN A 41 -8.37 -4.51 -13.09
N VAL A 42 -8.30 -5.83 -13.31
CA VAL A 42 -7.40 -6.72 -12.56
C VAL A 42 -5.94 -6.33 -12.79
N LEU A 43 -5.53 -6.10 -14.05
CA LEU A 43 -4.15 -5.72 -14.36
C LEU A 43 -3.75 -4.36 -13.76
N GLN A 44 -4.67 -3.41 -13.74
CA GLN A 44 -4.44 -2.11 -13.09
C GLN A 44 -4.22 -2.27 -11.59
N ASN A 45 -5.10 -3.04 -10.91
CA ASN A 45 -4.95 -3.32 -9.48
C ASN A 45 -3.70 -4.15 -9.19
N MET A 46 -3.33 -5.10 -10.05
CA MET A 46 -2.11 -5.90 -9.89
C MET A 46 -0.85 -5.03 -9.89
N VAL A 47 -0.74 -4.11 -10.86
CA VAL A 47 0.40 -3.17 -10.93
C VAL A 47 0.37 -2.21 -9.75
N HIS A 48 -0.80 -1.77 -9.31
CA HIS A 48 -0.95 -0.90 -8.15
C HIS A 48 -0.55 -1.60 -6.83
N CYS A 49 -0.95 -2.86 -6.66
CA CYS A 49 -0.49 -3.69 -5.54
C CYS A 49 1.03 -3.84 -5.58
N ALA A 50 1.61 -4.08 -6.76
CA ALA A 50 3.07 -4.19 -6.90
C ALA A 50 3.78 -2.88 -6.48
N ASP A 51 3.26 -1.72 -6.85
CA ASP A 51 3.79 -0.41 -6.47
C ASP A 51 3.68 -0.18 -4.93
N LEU A 52 2.60 -0.66 -4.32
CA LEU A 52 2.33 -0.59 -2.88
C LEU A 52 2.75 -1.86 -2.12
N SER A 53 3.72 -2.61 -2.64
CA SER A 53 4.11 -3.91 -2.07
C SER A 53 5.21 -3.84 -1.02
N ASN A 54 5.83 -2.67 -0.79
CA ASN A 54 6.97 -2.57 0.12
C ASN A 54 6.67 -3.10 1.53
N PRO A 55 5.51 -2.78 2.15
CA PRO A 55 5.19 -3.26 3.49
C PRO A 55 4.87 -4.76 3.58
N THR A 56 4.71 -5.44 2.44
CA THR A 56 4.40 -6.89 2.40
C THR A 56 5.65 -7.76 2.20
N LYS A 57 6.84 -7.16 2.17
CA LYS A 57 8.12 -7.87 2.00
C LYS A 57 8.75 -8.20 3.35
N PRO A 58 9.69 -9.17 3.40
CA PRO A 58 10.47 -9.41 4.62
C PRO A 58 11.00 -8.11 5.23
N LEU A 59 10.88 -7.98 6.55
CA LEU A 59 11.12 -6.72 7.28
C LEU A 59 12.43 -6.01 6.89
N HIS A 60 13.52 -6.76 6.69
CA HIS A 60 14.81 -6.19 6.31
C HIS A 60 14.81 -5.47 4.94
N LEU A 61 13.93 -5.87 4.01
CA LEU A 61 13.71 -5.19 2.74
C LEU A 61 12.79 -4.00 2.94
N TYR A 62 11.67 -4.19 3.66
CA TYR A 62 10.71 -3.12 3.91
C TYR A 62 11.38 -1.91 4.56
N ARG A 63 12.20 -2.13 5.59
CA ARG A 63 12.94 -1.04 6.26
C ARG A 63 13.83 -0.23 5.31
N GLN A 64 14.53 -0.90 4.38
CA GLN A 64 15.34 -0.19 3.38
C GLN A 64 14.49 0.68 2.45
N TRP A 65 13.27 0.24 2.11
CA TRP A 65 12.34 1.04 1.32
C TRP A 65 11.79 2.22 2.11
N THR A 66 11.46 2.02 3.39
CA THR A 66 11.04 3.10 4.29
C THR A 66 12.13 4.17 4.42
N ASP A 67 13.39 3.78 4.63
CA ASP A 67 14.51 4.73 4.73
C ASP A 67 14.64 5.57 3.45
N ARG A 68 14.52 4.93 2.28
CA ARG A 68 14.62 5.60 0.97
C ARG A 68 13.47 6.58 0.71
N ILE A 69 12.23 6.20 1.00
CA ILE A 69 11.08 7.10 0.75
C ILE A 69 11.07 8.27 1.74
N MET A 70 11.47 8.04 3.00
CA MET A 70 11.60 9.12 3.97
C MET A 70 12.73 10.08 3.61
N GLU A 71 13.87 9.58 3.12
CA GLU A 71 14.94 10.43 2.60
C GLU A 71 14.44 11.33 1.45
N GLU A 72 13.65 10.78 0.53
CA GLU A 72 13.05 11.54 -0.56
C GLU A 72 12.10 12.63 -0.07
N PHE A 73 11.18 12.29 0.85
CA PHE A 73 10.23 13.24 1.44
C PHE A 73 10.94 14.37 2.19
N PHE A 74 11.98 14.04 2.96
CA PHE A 74 12.74 15.07 3.68
C PHE A 74 13.50 16.01 2.74
N ARG A 75 14.04 15.50 1.64
CA ARG A 75 14.65 16.35 0.59
C ARG A 75 13.61 17.25 -0.07
N GLN A 76 12.37 16.80 -0.24
CA GLN A 76 11.29 17.66 -0.70
C GLN A 76 10.98 18.76 0.33
N GLY A 77 10.83 18.40 1.61
CA GLY A 77 10.54 19.38 2.68
C GLY A 77 11.64 20.42 2.86
N ASP A 78 12.91 20.05 2.68
CA ASP A 78 14.02 21.00 2.68
C ASP A 78 13.89 22.01 1.52
N ARG A 79 13.53 21.57 0.32
CA ARG A 79 13.28 22.47 -0.83
C ARG A 79 12.05 23.35 -0.64
N GLU A 80 10.98 22.84 -0.03
CA GLU A 80 9.79 23.62 0.31
C GLU A 80 10.15 24.74 1.29
N ARG A 81 10.93 24.42 2.33
CA ARG A 81 11.44 25.37 3.31
C ARG A 81 12.32 26.45 2.67
N GLU A 82 13.26 26.07 1.81
CA GLU A 82 14.13 27.00 1.07
C GLU A 82 13.34 27.99 0.20
N ARG A 83 12.17 27.55 -0.31
CA ARG A 83 11.29 28.37 -1.15
C ARG A 83 10.25 29.17 -0.35
N GLY A 84 10.25 29.07 0.98
CA GLY A 84 9.26 29.72 1.84
C GLY A 84 7.83 29.16 1.65
N MET A 85 7.72 27.90 1.23
CA MET A 85 6.44 27.20 1.08
C MET A 85 6.05 26.50 2.40
N GLU A 86 4.76 26.23 2.56
CA GLU A 86 4.30 25.29 3.59
C GLU A 86 4.91 23.90 3.31
N ILE A 87 5.49 23.27 4.34
CA ILE A 87 6.09 21.95 4.21
C ILE A 87 4.97 20.90 4.12
N SER A 88 5.02 20.06 3.10
CA SER A 88 4.03 19.01 2.86
C SER A 88 3.98 18.02 4.03
N PRO A 89 2.82 17.38 4.28
CA PRO A 89 2.72 16.30 5.26
C PRO A 89 3.81 15.26 5.01
N MET A 90 4.36 14.68 6.09
CA MET A 90 5.45 13.69 6.07
C MET A 90 6.82 14.19 5.60
N CYS A 91 6.93 15.43 5.10
CA CYS A 91 8.17 15.95 4.52
C CYS A 91 9.05 16.72 5.52
N ASP A 92 8.57 16.99 6.75
CA ASP A 92 9.38 17.67 7.77
C ASP A 92 10.14 16.68 8.67
N LYS A 93 11.45 16.53 8.44
CA LYS A 93 12.34 15.69 9.25
C LYS A 93 12.43 16.09 10.72
N HIS A 94 12.01 17.30 11.10
CA HIS A 94 12.07 17.76 12.48
C HIS A 94 10.81 17.41 13.29
N ASN A 95 9.73 17.00 12.63
CA ASN A 95 8.44 16.70 13.25
C ASN A 95 7.83 15.36 12.79
N ALA A 96 8.54 14.59 11.96
CA ALA A 96 8.06 13.30 11.48
C ALA A 96 8.24 12.19 12.54
N SER A 97 7.20 11.39 12.73
CA SER A 97 7.28 10.09 13.40
C SER A 97 7.13 8.99 12.36
N VAL A 98 8.27 8.46 11.89
CA VAL A 98 8.32 7.49 10.79
C VAL A 98 7.47 6.27 11.12
N GLU A 99 7.59 5.75 12.34
CA GLU A 99 6.94 4.53 12.80
C GLU A 99 5.41 4.68 12.80
N LYS A 100 4.90 5.77 13.38
CA LYS A 100 3.45 6.07 13.38
C LYS A 100 2.92 6.21 11.96
N SER A 101 3.69 6.82 11.08
CA SER A 101 3.27 7.01 9.70
C SER A 101 3.31 5.74 8.87
N GLN A 102 4.25 4.81 9.12
CA GLN A 102 4.23 3.49 8.50
C GLN A 102 3.01 2.68 8.98
N VAL A 103 2.68 2.71 10.28
CA VAL A 103 1.46 2.07 10.79
C VAL A 103 0.22 2.65 10.14
N GLY A 104 0.07 3.98 10.11
CA GLY A 104 -1.07 4.63 9.47
C GLY A 104 -1.15 4.34 7.96
N PHE A 105 -0.02 4.31 7.26
CA PHE A 105 0.02 3.95 5.84
C PHE A 105 -0.45 2.52 5.60
N ILE A 106 -0.05 1.58 6.46
CA ILE A 106 -0.55 0.21 6.39
C ILE A 106 -2.05 0.17 6.67
N ASP A 107 -2.49 0.72 7.79
CA ASP A 107 -3.86 0.62 8.27
C ASP A 107 -4.87 1.26 7.29
N TYR A 108 -4.51 2.37 6.65
CA TYR A 108 -5.45 3.14 5.81
C TYR A 108 -5.31 2.93 4.31
N ILE A 109 -4.17 2.43 3.81
CA ILE A 109 -3.89 2.32 2.36
C ILE A 109 -3.52 0.90 1.97
N VAL A 110 -2.48 0.34 2.59
CA VAL A 110 -1.87 -0.90 2.10
C VAL A 110 -2.68 -2.13 2.52
N HIS A 111 -3.09 -2.22 3.77
CA HIS A 111 -3.87 -3.34 4.27
C HIS A 111 -5.23 -3.47 3.57
N PRO A 112 -6.07 -2.41 3.44
CA PRO A 112 -7.35 -2.54 2.73
C PRO A 112 -7.20 -2.99 1.28
N LEU A 113 -6.12 -2.58 0.60
CA LEU A 113 -5.83 -2.98 -0.77
C LEU A 113 -5.42 -4.46 -0.86
N TRP A 114 -4.45 -4.88 -0.05
CA TRP A 114 -3.94 -6.25 -0.08
C TRP A 114 -4.96 -7.26 0.45
N GLU A 115 -5.80 -6.88 1.42
CA GLU A 115 -6.92 -7.70 1.90
C GLU A 115 -7.92 -7.95 0.77
N THR A 116 -8.36 -6.88 0.09
CA THR A 116 -9.28 -7.02 -1.06
C THR A 116 -8.65 -7.83 -2.20
N TRP A 117 -7.34 -7.65 -2.45
CA TRP A 117 -6.63 -8.46 -3.44
C TRP A 117 -6.58 -9.94 -3.04
N ALA A 118 -6.28 -10.24 -1.77
CA ALA A 118 -6.25 -11.61 -1.26
C ALA A 118 -7.62 -12.28 -1.35
N ASP A 119 -8.71 -11.56 -1.09
CA ASP A 119 -10.06 -12.07 -1.32
C ASP A 119 -10.30 -12.42 -2.79
N LEU A 120 -9.78 -11.63 -3.73
CA LEU A 120 -9.93 -11.91 -5.16
C LEU A 120 -9.22 -13.21 -5.56
N VAL A 121 -7.99 -13.41 -5.07
CA VAL A 121 -7.11 -14.53 -5.46
C VAL A 121 -7.00 -15.63 -4.40
N HIS A 122 -7.93 -15.69 -3.45
CA HIS A 122 -7.85 -16.61 -2.32
C HIS A 122 -7.62 -18.08 -2.78
N PRO A 123 -6.67 -18.81 -2.17
CA PRO A 123 -5.88 -18.46 -0.98
C PRO A 123 -4.47 -17.89 -1.27
N ASP A 124 -4.17 -17.52 -2.52
CA ASP A 124 -2.79 -17.41 -3.01
C ASP A 124 -1.96 -16.26 -2.38
N ALA A 125 -2.61 -15.27 -1.75
CA ALA A 125 -1.95 -14.11 -1.16
C ALA A 125 -1.86 -14.14 0.38
N GLN A 126 -2.18 -15.26 1.03
CA GLN A 126 -2.22 -15.34 2.49
C GLN A 126 -0.86 -15.00 3.12
N ASP A 127 0.24 -15.61 2.67
CA ASP A 127 1.58 -15.34 3.21
C ASP A 127 2.00 -13.87 3.06
N ILE A 128 1.46 -13.17 2.04
CA ILE A 128 1.71 -11.75 1.79
C ILE A 128 0.99 -10.90 2.85
N LEU A 129 -0.25 -11.26 3.21
CA LEU A 129 -1.00 -10.61 4.28
C LEU A 129 -0.38 -10.87 5.65
N ASP A 130 -0.01 -12.12 5.94
CA ASP A 130 0.61 -12.48 7.21
C ASP A 130 1.91 -11.65 7.42
N THR A 131 2.73 -11.53 6.38
CA THR A 131 3.94 -10.69 6.42
C THR A 131 3.63 -9.19 6.61
N LEU A 132 2.53 -8.70 6.02
CA LEU A 132 2.09 -7.32 6.19
C LEU A 132 1.68 -7.04 7.65
N GLU A 133 0.93 -7.95 8.25
CA GLU A 133 0.51 -7.87 9.66
C GLU A 133 1.71 -7.89 10.60
N ASP A 134 2.64 -8.85 10.41
CA ASP A 134 3.89 -8.94 11.18
C ASP A 134 4.71 -7.64 11.11
N ASN A 135 4.86 -7.08 9.91
CA ASN A 135 5.60 -5.83 9.69
C ASN A 135 4.89 -4.64 10.34
N ARG A 136 3.56 -4.60 10.29
CA ARG A 136 2.73 -3.57 10.92
C ARG A 136 2.87 -3.62 12.43
N GLU A 137 2.81 -4.81 13.03
CA GLU A 137 3.04 -5.02 14.46
C GLU A 137 4.45 -4.61 14.87
N TRP A 138 5.46 -4.95 14.07
CA TRP A 138 6.83 -4.53 14.32
C TRP A 138 6.94 -3.00 14.39
N TYR A 139 6.45 -2.27 13.38
CA TYR A 139 6.48 -0.80 13.41
C TYR A 139 5.70 -0.23 14.60
N GLN A 140 4.53 -0.79 14.91
CA GLN A 140 3.75 -0.41 16.08
C GLN A 140 4.53 -0.59 17.39
N SER A 141 5.30 -1.68 17.52
CA SER A 141 6.13 -1.96 18.70
C SER A 141 7.31 -1.00 18.87
N THR A 142 7.78 -0.40 17.76
CA THR A 142 8.89 0.58 17.77
C THR A 142 8.45 2.01 18.07
N ILE A 143 7.14 2.30 18.11
CA ILE A 143 6.65 3.64 18.45
C ILE A 143 7.04 3.96 19.90
N PRO A 144 7.80 5.04 20.16
CA PRO A 144 8.16 5.43 21.52
C PRO A 144 6.90 5.70 22.36
N GLN A 145 6.82 5.07 23.53
CA GLN A 145 5.79 5.42 24.51
C GLN A 145 6.07 6.85 25.00
N SER A 146 5.04 7.70 24.97
CA SER A 146 5.13 9.00 25.63
C SER A 146 5.37 8.78 27.13
N PRO A 147 6.29 9.53 27.76
CA PRO A 147 6.55 9.43 29.20
C PRO A 147 5.34 9.78 30.05
#